data_AF-A0A2V7D9A4-F1
#
_entry.id   AF-A0A2V7D9A4-F1
#
_cell.length_a   1.000
_cell.length_b   1.000
_cell.length_c   1.000
_cell.angle_alpha   90.00
_cell.angle_beta   90.00
_cell.angle_gamma   90.00
#
_symmetry.space_group_name_H-M   'P 1'
#
loop_
_entity.id
_entity.type
_entity.pdbx_description
1 polymer ?
#
loop_
_entity_poly.entity_id
_entity_poly.type
_entity_poly.pdbx_seq_one_letter_code
_entity_poly.pdbx_strand_id
1 'polypeptide(L)'
;MRPQTTEAQDPITRRPRSARAPLGGIPTGWGDRLLRFHLPLALGSVAMLVLFMTLPAFDPLAYVRTDMGSSSALPRAMDMGGGGASPSRQPGDFGAMDHGASQTAPPADHGGSRTPSPTAHAGTAGASSTGHASGPTPAGAHGTDQAGQMDAGGITDERAKSRLDQRLTVATGYVATGLLALTLLVGPANLLLRRRNPISSYLRRDAGMWTAGFSVVHVFFGLQVHSAGQLSGFLAYFVAADGSPLLNSFGLGNWTGLLAIVVVAGLLTISSDLALRTLKAPTWKWLQRLNYATFALVVLHAFFYGALLRVTSPFTVLLLLSVIAVSAAQALGIWLWRRRHPPTPTLTAAA
;
A
#
# COMPACT_ATOMS: atom_id res chain seq x y z
N MET A 1 28.41 89.08 1.69
CA MET A 1 27.12 88.58 1.17
C MET A 1 27.40 87.60 0.04
N ARG A 2 27.27 86.30 0.30
CA ARG A 2 27.31 85.23 -0.72
C ARG A 2 25.89 84.68 -0.90
N PRO A 3 25.44 84.38 -2.13
CA PRO A 3 24.09 83.88 -2.36
C PRO A 3 23.97 82.42 -1.92
N GLN A 4 22.84 82.12 -1.28
CA GLN A 4 22.41 80.78 -0.89
C GLN A 4 22.05 79.97 -2.13
N THR A 5 22.69 78.82 -2.31
CA THR A 5 22.28 77.80 -3.29
C THR A 5 21.06 77.06 -2.75
N THR A 6 19.95 77.19 -3.47
CA THR A 6 18.68 76.50 -3.22
C THR A 6 18.83 75.00 -3.50
N GLU A 7 18.71 74.20 -2.44
CA GLU A 7 18.69 72.75 -2.47
C GLU A 7 17.31 72.28 -2.97
N ALA A 8 17.26 71.80 -4.21
CA ALA A 8 16.07 71.18 -4.78
C ALA A 8 15.93 69.75 -4.22
N GLN A 9 15.07 69.59 -3.21
CA GLN A 9 14.62 68.29 -2.72
C GLN A 9 13.74 67.61 -3.77
N ASP A 10 14.26 66.54 -4.35
CA ASP A 10 13.58 65.66 -5.28
C ASP A 10 12.64 64.71 -4.50
N PRO A 11 11.30 64.80 -4.64
CA PRO A 11 10.40 63.92 -3.92
C PRO A 11 10.36 62.54 -4.61
N ILE A 12 11.30 61.68 -4.25
CA ILE A 12 11.19 60.24 -4.51
C ILE A 12 9.95 59.74 -3.74
N THR A 13 8.84 59.71 -4.47
CA THR A 13 7.61 59.04 -4.09
C THR A 13 7.92 57.56 -3.88
N ARG A 14 8.19 57.18 -2.62
CA ARG A 14 8.17 55.80 -2.16
C ARG A 14 6.77 55.25 -2.40
N ARG A 15 6.54 54.64 -3.56
CA ARG A 15 5.40 53.74 -3.73
C ARG A 15 5.55 52.61 -2.69
N PRO A 16 4.56 52.38 -1.82
CA PRO A 16 4.60 51.25 -0.92
C PRO A 16 4.64 49.97 -1.77
N ARG A 17 5.76 49.23 -1.70
CA ARG A 17 5.85 47.87 -2.23
C ARG A 17 4.77 47.06 -1.52
N SER A 18 3.69 46.75 -2.24
CA SER A 18 2.62 45.92 -1.70
C SER A 18 3.20 44.54 -1.38
N ALA A 19 3.23 44.20 -0.09
CA ALA A 19 3.71 42.92 0.44
C ALA A 19 2.76 41.74 0.11
N ARG A 20 1.98 41.83 -0.97
CA ARG A 20 0.91 40.90 -1.34
C ARG A 20 1.12 40.21 -2.68
N ALA A 21 2.27 40.37 -3.34
CA ALA A 21 2.55 39.57 -4.53
C ALA A 21 2.85 38.12 -4.11
N PRO A 22 2.02 37.12 -4.48
CA PRO A 22 2.35 35.73 -4.24
C PRO A 22 3.62 35.40 -5.04
N LEU A 23 4.62 34.86 -4.36
CA LEU A 23 5.86 34.33 -4.94
C LEU A 23 5.52 33.09 -5.79
N GLY A 24 4.92 33.27 -6.96
CA GLY A 24 4.61 32.13 -7.85
C GLY A 24 3.59 32.30 -8.98
N GLY A 25 2.92 33.45 -9.16
CA GLY A 25 1.99 33.60 -10.30
C GLY A 25 1.23 34.92 -10.32
N ILE A 26 0.73 35.29 -11.50
CA ILE A 26 -0.18 36.42 -11.74
C ILE A 26 -1.36 36.30 -10.76
N PRO A 27 -1.84 37.39 -10.12
CA PRO A 27 -3.00 37.34 -9.24
C PRO A 27 -4.27 37.06 -10.06
N THR A 28 -4.47 35.82 -10.46
CA THR A 28 -5.74 35.32 -10.95
C THR A 28 -6.63 35.05 -9.74
N GLY A 29 -7.84 35.59 -9.72
CA GLY A 29 -8.79 35.38 -8.64
C GLY A 29 -9.01 33.88 -8.36
N TRP A 30 -9.40 33.54 -7.12
CA TRP A 30 -9.64 32.16 -6.69
C TRP A 30 -10.56 31.38 -7.65
N GLY A 31 -11.55 32.05 -8.25
CA GLY A 31 -12.46 31.46 -9.24
C GLY A 31 -11.76 31.01 -10.53
N ASP A 32 -10.82 31.80 -11.07
CA ASP A 32 -10.07 31.43 -12.28
C ASP A 32 -9.16 30.22 -12.02
N ARG A 33 -8.54 30.16 -10.84
CA ARG A 33 -7.75 29.00 -10.42
C ARG A 33 -8.62 27.74 -10.27
N LEU A 34 -9.78 27.88 -9.64
CA LEU A 34 -10.72 26.77 -9.47
C LEU A 34 -11.14 26.19 -10.82
N LEU A 35 -11.52 27.06 -11.76
CA LEU A 35 -12.00 26.66 -13.08
C LEU A 35 -10.90 26.09 -13.98
N ARG A 36 -9.67 26.62 -13.93
CA ARG A 36 -8.60 26.21 -14.84
C ARG A 36 -7.80 25.00 -14.37
N PHE A 37 -7.67 24.78 -13.07
CA PHE A 37 -6.77 23.75 -12.54
C PHE A 37 -7.51 22.72 -11.68
N HIS A 38 -8.31 23.15 -10.72
CA HIS A 38 -8.97 22.22 -9.80
C HIS A 38 -10.10 21.45 -10.49
N LEU A 39 -10.99 22.13 -11.20
CA LEU A 39 -12.15 21.52 -11.82
C LEU A 39 -11.77 20.49 -12.90
N PRO A 40 -10.87 20.77 -13.86
CA PRO A 40 -10.50 19.77 -14.86
C PRO A 40 -9.80 18.56 -14.25
N LEU A 41 -8.98 18.77 -13.22
CA LEU A 41 -8.29 17.67 -12.54
C LEU A 41 -9.24 16.83 -11.69
N ALA A 42 -10.22 17.45 -11.03
CA ALA A 42 -11.30 16.76 -10.33
C ALA A 42 -12.14 15.92 -11.30
N LEU A 43 -12.60 16.52 -12.39
CA LEU A 43 -13.39 15.84 -13.43
C LEU A 43 -12.61 14.69 -14.06
N GLY A 44 -11.33 14.90 -14.40
CA GLY A 44 -10.47 13.84 -14.94
C GLY A 44 -10.28 12.69 -13.95
N SER A 45 -10.11 12.99 -12.67
CA SER A 45 -9.95 11.96 -11.62
C SER A 45 -11.25 11.17 -11.39
N VAL A 46 -12.40 11.86 -11.38
CA VAL A 46 -13.72 11.22 -11.27
C VAL A 46 -14.00 10.36 -12.50
N ALA A 47 -13.72 10.86 -13.71
CA ALA A 47 -13.89 10.10 -14.93
C ALA A 47 -13.03 8.82 -14.93
N MET A 48 -11.76 8.92 -14.50
CA MET A 48 -10.88 7.75 -14.38
C MET A 48 -11.36 6.77 -13.31
N LEU A 49 -11.85 7.27 -12.17
CA LEU A 49 -12.47 6.42 -11.13
C LEU A 49 -13.69 5.67 -11.69
N VAL A 50 -14.59 6.35 -12.40
CA VAL A 50 -15.77 5.74 -13.02
C VAL A 50 -15.34 4.68 -14.05
N LEU A 51 -14.31 4.97 -14.87
CA LEU A 51 -13.76 4.02 -15.83
C LEU A 51 -13.30 2.72 -15.14
N PHE A 52 -12.51 2.84 -14.06
CA PHE A 52 -12.03 1.68 -13.30
C PHE A 52 -13.15 0.93 -12.58
N MET A 53 -14.24 1.61 -12.23
CA MET A 53 -15.42 0.99 -11.60
C MET A 53 -16.27 0.17 -12.57
N THR A 54 -16.36 0.64 -13.82
CA THR A 54 -17.38 0.19 -14.77
C THR A 54 -16.84 -0.79 -15.80
N LEU A 55 -15.58 -0.65 -16.21
CA LEU A 55 -15.00 -1.50 -17.25
C LEU A 55 -14.60 -2.88 -16.70
N PRO A 56 -15.05 -3.99 -17.33
CA PRO A 56 -14.71 -5.35 -16.90
C PRO A 56 -13.20 -5.64 -16.87
N ALA A 57 -12.44 -5.02 -17.79
CA ALA A 57 -10.98 -5.15 -17.83
C ALA A 57 -10.31 -4.68 -16.52
N PHE A 58 -10.96 -3.78 -15.78
CA PHE A 58 -10.47 -3.26 -14.50
C PHE A 58 -11.13 -3.95 -13.29
N ASP A 59 -11.63 -5.18 -13.44
CA ASP A 59 -12.05 -5.97 -12.29
C ASP A 59 -10.84 -6.58 -11.56
N PRO A 60 -10.50 -6.13 -10.33
CA PRO A 60 -9.38 -6.68 -9.58
C PRO A 60 -9.57 -8.16 -9.21
N LEU A 61 -10.81 -8.67 -9.22
CA LEU A 61 -11.13 -10.06 -8.90
C LEU A 61 -10.92 -11.02 -10.08
N ALA A 62 -10.79 -10.51 -11.30
CA ALA A 62 -10.60 -11.32 -12.50
C ALA A 62 -9.15 -11.85 -12.66
N TYR A 63 -8.21 -11.38 -11.84
CA TYR A 63 -6.79 -11.70 -11.96
C TYR A 63 -6.33 -12.62 -10.82
N VAL A 64 -5.37 -13.50 -11.14
CA VAL A 64 -4.78 -14.46 -10.19
C VAL A 64 -4.29 -13.73 -8.94
N ARG A 65 -4.66 -14.24 -7.77
CA ARG A 65 -4.18 -13.71 -6.50
C ARG A 65 -2.77 -14.22 -6.25
N THR A 66 -1.92 -13.30 -5.83
CA THR A 66 -0.59 -13.59 -5.30
C THR A 66 -0.75 -14.30 -3.95
N ASP A 67 0.06 -15.32 -3.69
CA ASP A 67 0.18 -15.84 -2.33
C ASP A 67 0.96 -14.81 -1.49
N MET A 68 0.23 -14.11 -0.63
CA MET A 68 0.79 -13.15 0.33
C MET A 68 0.80 -13.71 1.76
N GLY A 69 0.22 -14.89 1.96
CA GLY A 69 0.08 -15.54 3.27
C GLY A 69 1.29 -16.39 3.64
N SER A 70 2.08 -16.84 2.66
CA SER A 70 3.35 -17.49 2.92
C SER A 70 4.31 -16.59 3.71
N SER A 71 5.18 -17.21 4.52
CA SER A 71 6.17 -16.52 5.35
C SER A 71 7.27 -15.82 4.55
N SER A 72 7.22 -15.84 3.21
CA SER A 72 8.23 -15.21 2.37
C SER A 72 8.06 -13.70 2.27
N ALA A 73 9.18 -12.97 2.35
CA ALA A 73 9.22 -11.53 2.12
C ALA A 73 8.90 -11.14 0.66
N LEU A 74 9.25 -12.01 -0.29
CA LEU A 74 8.97 -11.79 -1.71
C LEU A 74 7.61 -12.38 -2.11
N PRO A 75 6.85 -11.68 -2.96
CA PRO A 75 5.57 -12.17 -3.45
C PRO A 75 5.77 -13.36 -4.39
N ARG A 76 4.89 -14.36 -4.32
CA ARG A 76 4.91 -15.52 -5.22
C ARG A 76 3.58 -15.65 -5.96
N ALA A 77 3.64 -15.99 -7.24
CA ALA A 77 2.44 -16.39 -7.97
C ALA A 77 1.88 -17.66 -7.33
N MET A 78 0.58 -17.70 -7.08
CA MET A 78 -0.08 -18.89 -6.57
C MET A 78 -0.03 -19.96 -7.66
N ASP A 79 0.59 -21.11 -7.37
CA ASP A 79 0.73 -22.19 -8.32
C ASP A 79 -0.62 -22.90 -8.48
N MET A 80 -1.35 -22.54 -9.53
CA MET A 80 -2.64 -23.15 -9.87
C MET A 80 -2.47 -24.56 -10.51
N GLY A 81 -1.24 -25.07 -10.62
CA GLY A 81 -0.93 -26.38 -11.21
C GLY A 81 -1.23 -27.60 -10.32
N GLY A 82 -1.62 -27.41 -9.06
CA GLY A 82 -1.88 -28.48 -8.09
C GLY A 82 -3.36 -28.74 -7.84
N GLY A 83 -4.17 -28.98 -8.88
CA GLY A 83 -5.54 -29.45 -8.72
C GLY A 83 -5.57 -30.91 -8.27
N GLY A 84 -5.85 -31.16 -6.98
CA GLY A 84 -6.39 -32.45 -6.53
C GLY A 84 -5.56 -33.22 -5.49
N ALA A 85 -5.62 -32.80 -4.23
CA ALA A 85 -5.68 -33.74 -3.11
C ALA A 85 -6.31 -33.03 -1.91
N SER A 86 -7.62 -33.24 -1.72
CA SER A 86 -8.24 -33.06 -0.42
C SER A 86 -7.40 -33.80 0.63
N PRO A 87 -7.03 -33.19 1.77
CA PRO A 87 -6.54 -33.99 2.88
C PRO A 87 -7.73 -34.80 3.38
N SER A 88 -7.79 -36.06 2.96
CA SER A 88 -8.66 -37.05 3.58
C SER A 88 -8.31 -37.10 5.05
N ARG A 89 -9.22 -36.56 5.85
CA ARG A 89 -9.29 -36.73 7.30
C ARG A 89 -9.43 -38.23 7.56
N GLN A 90 -8.33 -38.90 7.88
CA GLN A 90 -8.32 -40.29 8.32
C GLN A 90 -8.41 -40.32 9.85
N PRO A 91 -9.50 -40.83 10.44
CA PRO A 91 -9.63 -40.95 11.89
C PRO A 91 -9.03 -42.28 12.36
N GLY A 92 -8.07 -42.18 13.28
CA GLY A 92 -7.59 -43.30 14.10
C GLY A 92 -6.51 -44.16 13.46
N ASP A 93 -5.26 -43.98 13.89
CA ASP A 93 -4.52 -45.09 14.48
C ASP A 93 -3.31 -44.57 15.26
N PHE A 94 -3.22 -44.97 16.53
CA PHE A 94 -2.02 -44.84 17.36
C PHE A 94 -1.38 -46.23 17.39
N GLY A 95 -0.19 -46.41 16.83
CA GLY A 95 0.50 -47.69 16.98
C GLY A 95 1.78 -47.86 16.17
N ALA A 96 2.89 -47.78 16.89
CA ALA A 96 4.09 -48.62 16.79
C ALA A 96 5.00 -48.60 15.52
N MET A 97 6.29 -48.65 15.86
CA MET A 97 7.50 -48.68 15.04
C MET A 97 7.72 -50.00 14.28
N ASP A 98 8.75 -49.98 13.41
CA ASP A 98 9.43 -51.07 12.65
C ASP A 98 8.84 -51.47 11.28
N HIS A 99 9.60 -51.75 10.21
CA HIS A 99 11.04 -51.91 9.90
C HIS A 99 11.24 -51.71 8.36
N GLY A 100 12.49 -51.53 7.90
CA GLY A 100 12.87 -52.00 6.55
C GLY A 100 13.94 -51.18 5.80
N ALA A 101 15.20 -51.23 6.25
CA ALA A 101 16.36 -50.77 5.48
C ALA A 101 17.07 -51.92 4.78
N SER A 102 17.65 -51.58 3.62
CA SER A 102 18.30 -52.42 2.62
C SER A 102 19.60 -53.11 3.07
N GLN A 103 19.86 -54.24 2.42
CA GLN A 103 21.01 -55.14 2.54
C GLN A 103 22.35 -54.52 2.12
N THR A 104 23.42 -54.82 2.86
CA THR A 104 24.76 -55.25 2.36
C THR A 104 25.56 -55.84 3.53
N ALA A 105 26.16 -57.03 3.31
CA ALA A 105 27.01 -57.82 4.23
C ALA A 105 28.49 -57.31 4.22
N PRO A 106 29.52 -57.95 4.87
CA PRO A 106 29.60 -59.22 5.63
C PRO A 106 30.51 -59.12 6.93
N PRO A 107 31.22 -60.17 7.43
CA PRO A 107 30.85 -60.90 8.66
C PRO A 107 31.94 -61.00 9.76
N ALA A 108 31.53 -61.35 10.98
CA ALA A 108 32.31 -61.95 12.11
C ALA A 108 31.43 -61.85 13.37
N ASP A 109 31.49 -62.66 14.43
CA ASP A 109 31.95 -64.01 14.72
C ASP A 109 31.42 -64.31 16.16
N HIS A 110 31.20 -65.59 16.46
CA HIS A 110 31.05 -66.27 17.77
C HIS A 110 30.28 -65.73 19.01
N GLY A 111 29.46 -66.64 19.58
CA GLY A 111 29.26 -66.88 21.03
C GLY A 111 28.08 -66.11 21.66
N GLY A 112 27.17 -66.67 22.46
CA GLY A 112 27.02 -67.96 23.11
C GLY A 112 26.09 -67.77 24.33
N SER A 113 25.26 -68.79 24.62
CA SER A 113 24.72 -69.16 25.94
C SER A 113 23.42 -68.53 26.52
N ARG A 114 22.47 -69.45 26.79
CA ARG A 114 21.66 -69.69 28.03
C ARG A 114 20.39 -68.86 28.35
N THR A 115 19.21 -69.46 28.07
CA THR A 115 18.18 -70.06 29.00
C THR A 115 17.97 -69.49 30.44
N PRO A 116 16.87 -69.80 31.19
CA PRO A 116 15.49 -69.28 31.10
C PRO A 116 14.84 -69.00 32.50
N SER A 117 13.51 -68.74 32.54
CA SER A 117 12.56 -69.09 33.65
C SER A 117 12.41 -68.11 34.87
N PRO A 118 11.39 -68.27 35.75
CA PRO A 118 10.03 -67.71 35.58
C PRO A 118 9.38 -67.13 36.89
N THR A 119 8.07 -66.86 36.84
CA THR A 119 7.07 -66.91 37.93
C THR A 119 7.03 -65.78 38.99
N ALA A 120 5.86 -65.13 39.16
CA ALA A 120 4.89 -65.43 40.23
C ALA A 120 4.04 -64.23 40.73
N HIS A 121 2.75 -64.51 41.00
CA HIS A 121 1.81 -63.93 41.99
C HIS A 121 1.44 -62.43 41.90
N ALA A 122 0.25 -61.94 42.31
CA ALA A 122 -1.07 -62.43 42.72
C ALA A 122 -1.90 -61.14 42.99
N GLY A 123 -3.23 -61.18 42.95
CA GLY A 123 -4.04 -60.07 43.50
C GLY A 123 -5.48 -59.96 42.96
N THR A 124 -6.43 -60.29 43.83
CA THR A 124 -7.87 -60.53 43.65
C THR A 124 -8.80 -59.35 43.96
N ALA A 125 -10.06 -59.47 43.50
CA ALA A 125 -11.35 -58.93 44.03
C ALA A 125 -11.68 -57.44 43.76
N GLY A 126 -12.92 -57.00 43.50
CA GLY A 126 -14.28 -57.57 43.39
C GLY A 126 -15.23 -56.44 42.89
N ALA A 127 -16.20 -56.70 42.02
CA ALA A 127 -17.62 -57.04 42.28
C ALA A 127 -18.60 -55.84 42.44
N SER A 128 -19.84 -56.06 41.95
CA SER A 128 -21.12 -55.29 42.01
C SER A 128 -21.33 -54.22 40.90
N SER A 129 -22.30 -54.26 39.96
CA SER A 129 -23.65 -54.84 39.73
C SER A 129 -24.85 -53.97 40.13
N THR A 130 -25.57 -53.51 39.09
CA THR A 130 -27.04 -53.33 38.94
C THR A 130 -27.80 -52.22 39.68
N GLY A 131 -28.62 -51.48 38.91
CA GLY A 131 -29.75 -50.69 39.41
C GLY A 131 -30.48 -49.88 38.32
N HIS A 132 -31.59 -50.42 37.79
CA HIS A 132 -32.60 -49.71 37.00
C HIS A 132 -33.60 -48.99 37.92
N ALA A 133 -34.04 -47.77 37.55
CA ALA A 133 -35.32 -47.19 37.98
C ALA A 133 -35.75 -46.01 37.07
N SER A 134 -37.04 -45.74 37.06
CA SER A 134 -37.84 -45.14 35.98
C SER A 134 -38.41 -43.76 36.33
N GLY A 135 -38.44 -42.82 35.36
CA GLY A 135 -39.36 -41.65 35.24
C GLY A 135 -39.33 -40.54 36.32
N PRO A 136 -39.91 -39.33 36.10
CA PRO A 136 -40.82 -38.90 35.02
C PRO A 136 -40.41 -37.60 34.27
N THR A 137 -41.08 -37.35 33.15
CA THR A 137 -41.14 -36.11 32.35
C THR A 137 -41.64 -34.87 33.13
N PRO A 138 -41.21 -33.67 32.71
CA PRO A 138 -42.10 -32.53 32.56
C PRO A 138 -42.14 -32.02 31.12
N ALA A 139 -43.35 -31.62 30.73
CA ALA A 139 -43.73 -31.12 29.43
C ALA A 139 -43.28 -29.67 29.18
N GLY A 140 -43.05 -29.35 27.90
CA GLY A 140 -43.52 -28.10 27.30
C GLY A 140 -42.66 -26.86 27.46
N ALA A 141 -41.60 -26.75 26.67
CA ALA A 141 -41.11 -25.46 26.19
C ALA A 141 -40.51 -25.64 24.79
N HIS A 142 -41.35 -25.42 23.76
CA HIS A 142 -40.89 -25.14 22.41
C HIS A 142 -40.15 -23.79 22.44
N GLY A 143 -38.87 -23.83 22.78
CA GLY A 143 -37.93 -22.76 22.49
C GLY A 143 -37.57 -22.87 21.01
N THR A 144 -38.19 -22.01 20.21
CA THR A 144 -37.89 -21.83 18.80
C THR A 144 -36.39 -21.80 18.56
N ASP A 145 -35.91 -22.71 17.71
CA ASP A 145 -34.61 -22.62 17.07
C ASP A 145 -34.53 -21.28 16.33
N GLN A 146 -34.01 -20.27 17.03
CA GLN A 146 -33.54 -19.03 16.43
C GLN A 146 -32.18 -19.29 15.77
N ALA A 147 -32.10 -20.35 14.99
CA ALA A 147 -31.11 -20.48 13.92
C ALA A 147 -31.56 -19.46 12.87
N GLY A 148 -31.05 -18.24 13.03
CA GLY A 148 -31.37 -17.10 12.19
C GLY A 148 -31.41 -17.54 10.74
N GLN A 149 -32.61 -17.46 10.17
CA GLN A 149 -32.85 -17.32 8.75
C GLN A 149 -32.09 -16.05 8.34
N MET A 150 -30.78 -16.17 8.11
CA MET A 150 -30.00 -15.15 7.44
C MET A 150 -30.59 -15.11 6.04
N ASP A 151 -31.46 -14.12 5.82
CA ASP A 151 -32.11 -13.89 4.54
C ASP A 151 -31.06 -13.98 3.44
N ALA A 152 -31.36 -14.77 2.40
CA ALA A 152 -30.49 -14.90 1.24
C ALA A 152 -30.12 -13.52 0.65
N GLY A 153 -31.00 -12.52 0.83
CA GLY A 153 -30.76 -11.11 0.51
C GLY A 153 -29.61 -10.47 1.31
N GLY A 154 -29.49 -10.75 2.61
CA GLY A 154 -28.39 -10.21 3.44
C GLY A 154 -27.02 -10.75 3.03
N ILE A 155 -26.95 -12.01 2.61
CA ILE A 155 -25.69 -12.62 2.13
C ILE A 155 -25.28 -12.02 0.77
N THR A 156 -26.24 -11.69 -0.11
CA THR A 156 -25.94 -11.05 -1.40
C THR A 156 -25.47 -9.62 -1.23
N ASP A 157 -26.04 -8.87 -0.28
CA ASP A 157 -25.71 -7.47 -0.04
C ASP A 157 -24.31 -7.30 0.55
N GLU A 158 -23.93 -8.13 1.53
CA GLU A 158 -22.58 -8.10 2.11
C GLU A 158 -21.50 -8.47 1.09
N ARG A 159 -21.77 -9.45 0.22
CA ARG A 159 -20.85 -9.79 -0.89
C ARG A 159 -20.74 -8.66 -1.91
N ALA A 160 -21.86 -8.01 -2.26
CA ALA A 160 -21.85 -6.88 -3.19
C ALA A 160 -21.07 -5.70 -2.63
N LYS A 161 -21.25 -5.40 -1.35
CA LYS A 161 -20.50 -4.37 -0.62
C LYS A 161 -19.00 -4.68 -0.56
N SER A 162 -18.61 -5.90 -0.19
CA SER A 162 -17.20 -6.31 -0.16
C SER A 162 -16.53 -6.17 -1.54
N ARG A 163 -17.23 -6.55 -2.62
CA ARG A 163 -16.74 -6.35 -4.00
C ARG A 163 -16.59 -4.87 -4.35
N LEU A 164 -17.55 -4.03 -3.95
CA LEU A 164 -17.51 -2.60 -4.16
C LEU A 164 -16.31 -1.97 -3.43
N ASP A 165 -16.13 -2.30 -2.15
CA ASP A 165 -15.03 -1.80 -1.33
C ASP A 165 -13.67 -2.22 -1.92
N GLN A 166 -13.56 -3.46 -2.39
CA GLN A 166 -12.35 -3.94 -3.06
C GLN A 166 -12.06 -3.22 -4.38
N ARG A 167 -13.09 -2.96 -5.19
CA ARG A 167 -12.93 -2.15 -6.40
C ARG A 167 -12.54 -0.71 -6.07
N LEU A 168 -13.12 -0.13 -5.02
CA LEU A 168 -12.86 1.25 -4.59
C LEU A 168 -11.44 1.43 -4.11
N THR A 169 -10.95 0.57 -3.22
CA THR A 169 -9.57 0.67 -2.77
C THR A 169 -8.59 0.53 -3.93
N VAL A 170 -8.78 -0.43 -4.85
CA VAL A 170 -7.89 -0.59 -6.01
C VAL A 170 -7.96 0.64 -6.93
N ALA A 171 -9.14 1.04 -7.37
CA ALA A 171 -9.30 2.14 -8.32
C ALA A 171 -8.73 3.45 -7.78
N THR A 172 -9.03 3.79 -6.52
CA THR A 172 -8.52 5.01 -5.87
C THR A 172 -7.00 4.98 -5.68
N GLY A 173 -6.41 3.81 -5.40
CA GLY A 173 -4.96 3.64 -5.37
C GLY A 173 -4.28 3.93 -6.71
N TYR A 174 -4.87 3.47 -7.82
CA TYR A 174 -4.37 3.76 -9.17
C TYR A 174 -4.58 5.23 -9.57
N VAL A 175 -5.70 5.84 -9.20
CA VAL A 175 -5.94 7.27 -9.40
C VAL A 175 -4.91 8.12 -8.64
N ALA A 176 -4.67 7.81 -7.36
CA ALA A 176 -3.64 8.48 -6.56
C ALA A 176 -2.25 8.30 -7.19
N THR A 177 -1.90 7.09 -7.64
CA THR A 177 -0.60 6.81 -8.27
C THR A 177 -0.41 7.58 -9.57
N GLY A 178 -1.45 7.66 -10.42
CA GLY A 178 -1.42 8.43 -11.66
C GLY A 178 -1.25 9.94 -11.42
N LEU A 179 -1.96 10.48 -10.42
CA LEU A 179 -1.80 11.87 -10.00
C LEU A 179 -0.40 12.14 -9.43
N LEU A 180 0.13 11.21 -8.63
CA LEU A 180 1.50 11.30 -8.12
C LEU A 180 2.52 11.31 -9.27
N ALA A 181 2.38 10.41 -10.24
CA ALA A 181 3.22 10.39 -11.43
C ALA A 181 3.13 11.72 -12.20
N LEU A 182 1.92 12.27 -12.37
CA LEU A 182 1.71 13.58 -12.98
C LEU A 182 2.51 14.67 -12.25
N THR A 183 2.50 14.71 -10.91
CA THR A 183 3.28 15.70 -10.16
C THR A 183 4.78 15.65 -10.46
N LEU A 184 5.32 14.45 -10.69
CA LEU A 184 6.74 14.23 -10.99
C LEU A 184 7.08 14.55 -12.44
N LEU A 185 6.15 14.34 -13.37
CA LEU A 185 6.33 14.60 -14.80
C LEU A 185 6.30 16.09 -15.17
N VAL A 186 5.62 16.94 -14.39
CA VAL A 186 5.53 18.39 -14.64
C VAL A 186 6.90 19.06 -14.75
N GLY A 187 7.87 18.67 -13.92
CA GLY A 187 9.22 19.25 -13.90
C GLY A 187 10.01 19.00 -15.19
N PRO A 188 10.21 17.74 -15.59
CA PRO A 188 10.82 17.39 -16.88
C PRO A 188 10.07 17.94 -18.09
N ALA A 189 8.73 17.90 -18.09
CA ALA A 189 7.91 18.42 -19.18
C ALA A 189 8.18 19.92 -19.45
N ASN A 190 8.26 20.74 -18.38
CA ASN A 190 8.61 22.15 -18.52
C ASN A 190 10.02 22.36 -19.10
N LEU A 191 10.98 21.51 -18.73
CA LEU A 191 12.35 21.61 -19.24
C LEU A 191 12.42 21.28 -20.75
N LEU A 192 11.66 20.28 -21.19
CA LEU A 192 11.47 19.91 -22.60
C LEU A 192 10.83 21.04 -23.40
N LEU A 193 9.78 21.66 -22.84
CA LEU A 193 9.09 22.80 -23.43
C LEU A 193 9.86 24.13 -23.30
N ARG A 194 11.09 24.10 -22.77
CA ARG A 194 11.93 25.29 -22.51
C ARG A 194 11.25 26.38 -21.66
N ARG A 195 10.29 25.99 -20.82
CA ARG A 195 9.60 26.90 -19.89
C ARG A 195 10.39 27.00 -18.59
N ARG A 196 10.32 28.17 -17.93
CA ARG A 196 10.87 28.32 -16.57
C ARG A 196 10.08 27.42 -15.62
N ASN A 197 10.79 26.66 -14.80
CA ASN A 197 10.18 25.88 -13.73
C ASN A 197 9.92 26.79 -12.53
N PRO A 198 8.67 27.20 -12.25
CA PRO A 198 8.38 27.95 -11.03
C PRO A 198 8.69 27.07 -9.81
N ILE A 199 9.01 27.70 -8.68
CA ILE A 199 9.31 26.99 -7.42
C ILE A 199 8.11 26.11 -7.02
N SER A 200 6.90 26.62 -7.25
CA SER A 200 5.63 25.93 -7.10
C SER A 200 4.74 26.26 -8.29
N SER A 201 4.18 25.26 -8.98
CA SER A 201 3.11 25.46 -9.96
C SER A 201 1.79 25.02 -9.34
N TYR A 202 0.72 25.77 -9.62
CA TYR A 202 -0.63 25.43 -9.13
C TYR A 202 -1.03 24.02 -9.56
N LEU A 203 -0.80 23.65 -10.82
CA LEU A 203 -1.08 22.30 -11.32
C LEU A 203 -0.40 21.19 -10.50
N ARG A 204 0.91 21.31 -10.21
CA ARG A 204 1.64 20.28 -9.44
C ARG A 204 1.09 20.18 -8.02
N ARG A 205 0.78 21.33 -7.42
CA ARG A 205 0.28 21.40 -6.05
C ARG A 205 -1.14 20.85 -5.93
N ASP A 206 -2.01 21.20 -6.87
CA ASP A 206 -3.39 20.74 -6.90
C ASP A 206 -3.43 19.22 -7.15
N ALA A 207 -2.66 18.72 -8.12
CA ALA A 207 -2.49 17.27 -8.34
C ALA A 207 -1.96 16.55 -7.09
N GLY A 208 -1.02 17.14 -6.36
CA GLY A 208 -0.50 16.60 -5.09
C GLY A 208 -1.56 16.56 -3.98
N MET A 209 -2.43 17.57 -3.88
CA MET A 209 -3.53 17.56 -2.91
C MET A 209 -4.57 16.49 -3.25
N TRP A 210 -4.92 16.33 -4.52
CA TRP A 210 -5.81 15.27 -4.96
C TRP A 210 -5.19 13.88 -4.77
N THR A 211 -3.89 13.73 -5.01
CA THR A 211 -3.14 12.50 -4.67
C THR A 211 -3.37 12.16 -3.20
N ALA A 212 -3.16 13.12 -2.30
CA ALA A 212 -3.35 12.90 -0.87
C ALA A 212 -4.80 12.53 -0.51
N GLY A 213 -5.79 13.21 -1.11
CA GLY A 213 -7.21 12.89 -0.93
C GLY A 213 -7.53 11.45 -1.35
N PHE A 214 -7.12 11.03 -2.54
CA PHE A 214 -7.33 9.67 -3.01
C PHE A 214 -6.54 8.63 -2.19
N SER A 215 -5.34 8.96 -1.69
CA SER A 215 -4.59 8.07 -0.80
C SER A 215 -5.33 7.82 0.52
N VAL A 216 -5.97 8.84 1.11
CA VAL A 216 -6.81 8.67 2.31
C VAL A 216 -8.01 7.77 2.01
N VAL A 217 -8.71 8.01 0.90
CA VAL A 217 -9.84 7.18 0.48
C VAL A 217 -9.40 5.73 0.23
N HIS A 218 -8.25 5.53 -0.41
CA HIS A 218 -7.65 4.22 -0.66
C HIS A 218 -7.41 3.44 0.64
N VAL A 219 -6.80 4.09 1.64
CA VAL A 219 -6.56 3.49 2.96
C VAL A 219 -7.87 3.19 3.67
N PHE A 220 -8.83 4.12 3.66
CA PHE A 220 -10.13 3.93 4.28
C PHE A 220 -10.84 2.67 3.76
N PHE A 221 -11.02 2.54 2.44
CA PHE A 221 -11.64 1.34 1.86
C PHE A 221 -10.75 0.10 1.98
N GLY A 222 -9.42 0.26 1.97
CA GLY A 222 -8.49 -0.84 2.18
C GLY A 222 -8.72 -1.53 3.53
N LEU A 223 -8.90 -0.74 4.59
CA LEU A 223 -9.22 -1.22 5.94
C LEU A 223 -10.60 -1.90 5.99
N GLN A 224 -11.62 -1.30 5.35
CA GLN A 224 -12.97 -1.89 5.32
C GLN A 224 -12.98 -3.32 4.75
N VAL A 225 -12.16 -3.59 3.74
CA VAL A 225 -12.08 -4.91 3.07
C VAL A 225 -11.56 -6.02 4.00
N HIS A 226 -10.67 -5.73 4.96
CA HIS A 226 -10.07 -6.79 5.78
C HIS A 226 -10.48 -6.77 7.25
N SER A 227 -10.91 -5.63 7.81
CA SER A 227 -11.16 -5.50 9.25
C SER A 227 -12.58 -5.09 9.62
N ALA A 228 -13.48 -4.86 8.65
CA ALA A 228 -14.78 -4.24 8.88
C ALA A 228 -14.70 -2.95 9.74
N GLY A 229 -13.54 -2.28 9.76
CA GLY A 229 -13.28 -1.07 10.53
C GLY A 229 -12.83 -1.27 11.98
N GLN A 230 -12.52 -2.50 12.44
CA GLN A 230 -12.07 -2.76 13.82
C GLN A 230 -10.56 -2.49 14.01
N LEU A 231 -10.19 -1.97 15.18
CA LEU A 231 -8.78 -1.67 15.54
C LEU A 231 -7.91 -2.93 15.59
N SER A 232 -8.47 -4.05 16.05
CA SER A 232 -7.81 -5.37 16.02
C SER A 232 -7.42 -5.78 14.61
N GLY A 233 -8.29 -5.55 13.63
CA GLY A 233 -8.00 -5.84 12.23
C GLY A 233 -7.02 -4.85 11.60
N PHE A 234 -6.93 -3.60 12.08
CA PHE A 234 -5.82 -2.70 11.70
C PHE A 234 -4.47 -3.26 12.14
N LEU A 235 -4.34 -3.71 13.39
CA LEU A 235 -3.09 -4.28 13.91
C LEU A 235 -2.69 -5.55 13.16
N ALA A 236 -3.66 -6.36 12.71
CA ALA A 236 -3.41 -7.57 11.93
C ALA A 236 -2.70 -7.33 10.59
N TYR A 237 -2.65 -6.09 10.08
CA TYR A 237 -1.83 -5.75 8.90
C TYR A 237 -0.33 -5.67 9.20
N PHE A 238 0.03 -5.45 10.46
CA PHE A 238 1.39 -5.13 10.88
C PHE A 238 1.97 -6.15 11.86
N VAL A 239 1.12 -6.86 12.60
CA VAL A 239 1.51 -7.74 13.70
C VAL A 239 0.79 -9.08 13.56
N ALA A 240 1.54 -10.18 13.66
CA ALA A 240 1.02 -11.53 13.64
C ALA A 240 0.33 -11.89 14.98
N ALA A 241 -0.38 -13.01 15.03
CA ALA A 241 -1.11 -13.44 16.22
C ALA A 241 -0.20 -13.70 17.43
N ASP A 242 1.08 -14.00 17.20
CA ASP A 242 2.11 -14.19 18.23
C ASP A 242 2.76 -12.88 18.71
N GLY A 243 2.31 -11.72 18.19
CA GLY A 243 2.84 -10.41 18.54
C GLY A 243 4.09 -9.99 17.75
N SER A 244 4.59 -10.83 16.84
CA SER A 244 5.74 -10.49 16.01
C SER A 244 5.35 -9.56 14.86
N PRO A 245 6.23 -8.64 14.42
CA PRO A 245 5.96 -7.78 13.27
C PRO A 245 5.92 -8.60 11.96
N LEU A 246 4.91 -8.35 11.13
CA LEU A 246 4.76 -9.00 9.83
C LEU A 246 5.81 -8.46 8.85
N LEU A 247 6.75 -9.32 8.48
CA LEU A 247 7.81 -9.06 7.51
C LEU A 247 7.71 -9.91 6.23
N ASN A 248 6.62 -10.67 6.08
CA ASN A 248 6.28 -11.30 4.82
C ASN A 248 5.79 -10.26 3.80
N SER A 249 5.52 -10.68 2.56
CA SER A 249 5.11 -9.76 1.49
C SER A 249 3.87 -8.94 1.86
N PHE A 250 2.88 -9.54 2.51
CA PHE A 250 1.72 -8.81 3.02
C PHE A 250 2.12 -7.69 3.98
N GLY A 251 2.87 -8.02 5.05
CA GLY A 251 3.32 -7.05 6.05
C GLY A 251 4.19 -5.94 5.49
N LEU A 252 5.17 -6.27 4.63
CA LEU A 252 6.03 -5.28 3.97
C LEU A 252 5.24 -4.35 3.05
N GLY A 253 4.21 -4.87 2.37
CA GLY A 253 3.24 -4.06 1.64
C GLY A 253 2.57 -3.04 2.57
N ASN A 254 2.13 -3.45 3.75
CA ASN A 254 1.49 -2.55 4.72
C ASN A 254 2.44 -1.52 5.31
N TRP A 255 3.64 -1.92 5.71
CA TRP A 255 4.65 -1.00 6.26
C TRP A 255 5.03 0.08 5.26
N THR A 256 5.24 -0.29 3.99
CA THR A 256 5.56 0.68 2.93
C THR A 256 4.38 1.60 2.62
N GLY A 257 3.15 1.08 2.61
CA GLY A 257 1.93 1.87 2.46
C GLY A 257 1.68 2.84 3.62
N LEU A 258 1.90 2.40 4.86
CA LEU A 258 1.80 3.21 6.07
C LEU A 258 2.82 4.35 6.06
N LEU A 259 4.08 4.05 5.73
CA LEU A 259 5.11 5.07 5.62
C LEU A 259 4.77 6.07 4.50
N ALA A 260 4.25 5.60 3.37
CA ALA A 260 3.82 6.46 2.27
C ALA A 260 2.72 7.44 2.69
N ILE A 261 1.67 6.97 3.38
CA ILE A 261 0.57 7.85 3.81
C ILE A 261 1.02 8.87 4.86
N VAL A 262 1.94 8.52 5.77
CA VAL A 262 2.54 9.46 6.73
C VAL A 262 3.29 10.58 5.99
N VAL A 263 4.10 10.23 5.00
CA VAL A 263 4.82 11.22 4.19
C VAL A 263 3.85 12.09 3.40
N VAL A 264 2.83 11.49 2.78
CA VAL A 264 1.79 12.22 2.02
C VAL A 264 1.02 13.20 2.91
N ALA A 265 0.65 12.80 4.12
CA ALA A 265 0.01 13.67 5.09
C ALA A 265 0.92 14.85 5.48
N GLY A 266 2.21 14.59 5.72
CA GLY A 266 3.21 15.63 5.94
C GLY A 266 3.35 16.59 4.75
N LEU A 267 3.36 16.07 3.52
CA LEU A 267 3.40 16.89 2.30
C LEU A 267 2.14 17.73 2.12
N LEU A 268 0.96 17.17 2.45
CA LEU A 268 -0.32 17.87 2.38
C LEU A 268 -0.37 19.06 3.36
N THR A 269 0.08 18.87 4.61
CA THR A 269 0.09 19.95 5.61
C THR A 269 0.98 21.12 5.20
N ILE A 270 2.11 20.85 4.55
CA ILE A 270 3.02 21.89 4.03
C ILE A 270 2.66 22.37 2.61
N SER A 271 1.54 21.91 2.04
CA SER A 271 1.02 22.32 0.74
C SER A 271 0.19 23.61 0.82
N SER A 272 0.43 24.48 1.80
CA SER A 272 -0.24 25.77 1.99
C SER A 272 0.70 26.96 1.66
N ASP A 273 0.15 28.12 1.27
CA ASP A 273 0.96 29.33 1.05
C ASP A 273 1.56 29.83 2.37
N LEU A 274 0.84 29.58 3.47
CA LEU A 274 1.32 29.85 4.82
C LEU A 274 2.57 29.04 5.13
N ALA A 275 2.54 27.72 4.90
CA ALA A 275 3.70 26.86 5.13
C ALA A 275 4.92 27.28 4.28
N LEU A 276 4.71 27.67 3.02
CA LEU A 276 5.79 28.18 2.16
C LEU A 276 6.44 29.45 2.74
N ARG A 277 5.64 30.36 3.32
CA ARG A 277 6.13 31.59 3.95
C ARG A 277 6.87 31.29 5.26
N THR A 278 6.36 30.37 6.07
CA THR A 278 6.95 30.01 7.37
C THR A 278 8.26 29.23 7.21
N LEU A 279 8.29 28.22 6.34
CA LEU A 279 9.46 27.34 6.14
C LEU A 279 10.54 27.96 5.23
N LYS A 280 10.20 29.02 4.49
CA LYS A 280 11.02 29.60 3.42
C LYS A 280 11.22 28.65 2.24
N ALA A 281 11.49 29.23 1.07
CA ALA A 281 11.60 28.50 -0.19
C ALA A 281 12.58 27.31 -0.21
N PRO A 282 13.82 27.38 0.35
CA PRO A 282 14.77 26.27 0.24
C PRO A 282 14.33 25.04 1.05
N THR A 283 13.96 25.23 2.32
CA THR A 283 13.51 24.14 3.21
C THR A 283 12.20 23.52 2.72
N TRP A 284 11.24 24.36 2.32
CA TRP A 284 9.99 23.89 1.73
C TRP A 284 10.25 23.03 0.50
N LYS A 285 11.14 23.47 -0.40
CA LYS A 285 11.48 22.71 -1.60
C LYS A 285 12.18 21.39 -1.28
N TRP A 286 13.02 21.34 -0.26
CA TRP A 286 13.65 20.09 0.20
C TRP A 286 12.60 19.11 0.71
N LEU A 287 11.69 19.54 1.59
CA LEU A 287 10.59 18.69 2.08
C LEU A 287 9.69 18.20 0.94
N GLN A 288 9.36 19.07 -0.01
CA GLN A 288 8.58 18.69 -1.19
C GLN A 288 9.26 17.64 -2.09
N ARG A 289 10.58 17.43 -1.98
CA ARG A 289 11.27 16.32 -2.67
C ARG A 289 10.98 14.96 -2.05
N LEU A 290 10.40 14.89 -0.86
CA LEU A 290 9.90 13.62 -0.31
C LEU A 290 8.87 12.97 -1.22
N ASN A 291 8.28 13.71 -2.17
CA ASN A 291 7.43 13.17 -3.22
C ASN A 291 8.12 12.08 -4.07
N TYR A 292 9.44 12.14 -4.25
CA TYR A 292 10.21 11.07 -4.90
C TYR A 292 10.26 9.80 -4.02
N ALA A 293 10.45 9.98 -2.71
CA ALA A 293 10.41 8.88 -1.75
C ALA A 293 9.00 8.28 -1.67
N THR A 294 7.95 9.10 -1.67
CA THR A 294 6.56 8.64 -1.74
C THR A 294 6.33 7.78 -2.98
N PHE A 295 6.78 8.21 -4.15
CA PHE A 295 6.63 7.43 -5.37
C PHE A 295 7.35 6.08 -5.29
N ALA A 296 8.59 6.05 -4.77
CA ALA A 296 9.29 4.80 -4.54
C ALA A 296 8.54 3.89 -3.56
N LEU A 297 8.06 4.42 -2.44
CA LEU A 297 7.29 3.67 -1.44
C LEU A 297 5.99 3.09 -2.02
N VAL A 298 5.26 3.85 -2.84
CA VAL A 298 4.04 3.39 -3.52
C VAL A 298 4.36 2.25 -4.51
N VAL A 299 5.47 2.35 -5.24
CA VAL A 299 5.91 1.25 -6.12
C VAL A 299 6.29 0.01 -5.32
N LEU A 300 7.03 0.16 -4.21
CA LEU A 300 7.35 -0.97 -3.32
C LEU A 300 6.08 -1.59 -2.71
N HIS A 301 5.14 -0.76 -2.25
CA HIS A 301 3.85 -1.20 -1.74
C HIS A 301 3.11 -2.06 -2.78
N ALA A 302 2.99 -1.57 -4.02
CA ALA A 302 2.35 -2.32 -5.10
C ALA A 302 3.12 -3.61 -5.45
N PHE A 303 4.47 -3.57 -5.42
CA PHE A 303 5.32 -4.73 -5.64
C PHE A 303 5.05 -5.84 -4.61
N PHE A 304 5.07 -5.52 -3.32
CA PHE A 304 4.82 -6.48 -2.25
C PHE A 304 3.41 -7.07 -2.26
N TYR A 305 2.42 -6.28 -2.69
CA TYR A 305 1.07 -6.78 -3.01
C TYR A 305 0.99 -7.61 -4.32
N GLY A 306 2.14 -7.91 -4.93
CA GLY A 306 2.29 -8.72 -6.13
C GLY A 306 1.72 -8.08 -7.40
N ALA A 307 1.56 -6.75 -7.45
CA ALA A 307 1.04 -6.08 -8.64
C ALA A 307 1.87 -6.40 -9.89
N LEU A 308 3.19 -6.50 -9.77
CA LEU A 308 4.07 -6.79 -10.92
C LEU A 308 3.99 -8.24 -11.42
N LEU A 309 3.43 -9.16 -10.64
CA LEU A 309 3.27 -10.57 -11.04
C LEU A 309 2.01 -10.78 -11.90
N ARG A 310 1.09 -9.83 -11.91
CA ARG A 310 -0.17 -9.89 -12.67
C ARG A 310 0.01 -9.32 -14.09
N VAL A 311 0.93 -9.87 -14.87
CA VAL A 311 1.33 -9.30 -16.18
C VAL A 311 0.20 -9.18 -17.22
N THR A 312 -0.86 -9.97 -17.09
CA THR A 312 -2.07 -9.87 -17.92
C THR A 312 -3.04 -8.78 -17.47
N SER A 313 -2.83 -8.19 -16.29
CA SER A 313 -3.70 -7.16 -15.74
C SER A 313 -3.37 -5.79 -16.32
N PRO A 314 -4.37 -5.03 -16.82
CA PRO A 314 -4.15 -3.68 -17.31
C PRO A 314 -3.67 -2.74 -16.19
N PHE A 315 -4.03 -3.03 -14.94
CA PHE A 315 -3.50 -2.34 -13.77
C PHE A 315 -1.97 -2.43 -13.69
N THR A 316 -1.41 -3.63 -13.88
CA THR A 316 0.04 -3.84 -13.88
C THR A 316 0.72 -3.13 -15.04
N VAL A 317 0.10 -3.15 -16.22
CA VAL A 317 0.60 -2.40 -17.38
C VAL A 317 0.60 -0.90 -17.09
N LEU A 318 -0.48 -0.34 -16.54
CA LEU A 318 -0.55 1.08 -16.16
C LEU A 318 0.51 1.46 -15.12
N LEU A 319 0.73 0.60 -14.12
CA LEU A 319 1.78 0.82 -13.12
C LEU A 319 3.17 0.85 -13.76
N LEU A 320 3.49 -0.14 -14.59
CA LEU A 320 4.76 -0.23 -15.30
C LEU A 320 4.98 0.96 -16.23
N LEU A 321 3.98 1.33 -17.03
CA LEU A 321 4.04 2.50 -17.90
C LEU A 321 4.28 3.78 -17.10
N SER A 322 3.64 3.93 -15.94
CA SER A 322 3.84 5.08 -15.05
C SER A 322 5.26 5.12 -14.49
N VAL A 323 5.79 3.98 -14.03
CA VAL A 323 7.17 3.87 -13.51
C VAL A 323 8.19 4.19 -14.61
N ILE A 324 8.02 3.63 -15.80
CA ILE A 324 8.90 3.88 -16.95
C ILE A 324 8.83 5.35 -17.36
N ALA A 325 7.62 5.91 -17.52
CA ALA A 325 7.43 7.29 -17.93
C ALA A 325 8.09 8.27 -16.94
N VAL A 326 7.85 8.08 -15.64
CA VAL A 326 8.48 8.91 -14.59
C VAL A 326 10.00 8.77 -14.64
N SER A 327 10.53 7.54 -14.65
CA SER A 327 11.97 7.29 -14.62
C SER A 327 12.68 7.87 -15.85
N ALA A 328 12.15 7.63 -17.04
CA ALA A 328 12.68 8.15 -18.29
C ALA A 328 12.63 9.68 -18.33
N ALA A 329 11.51 10.28 -17.90
CA ALA A 329 11.39 11.73 -17.83
C ALA A 329 12.37 12.36 -16.83
N GLN A 330 12.58 11.76 -15.66
CA GLN A 330 13.58 12.26 -14.71
C GLN A 330 15.00 12.15 -15.27
N ALA A 331 15.36 11.01 -15.87
CA ALA A 331 16.68 10.82 -16.47
C ALA A 331 16.93 11.84 -17.59
N LEU A 332 15.95 12.03 -18.48
CA LEU A 332 16.00 13.04 -19.54
C LEU A 332 16.09 14.47 -18.98
N GLY A 333 15.35 14.75 -17.90
CA GLY A 333 15.40 16.01 -17.19
C GLY A 333 16.78 16.33 -16.64
N ILE A 334 17.42 15.36 -15.98
CA ILE A 334 18.79 15.47 -15.45
C ILE A 334 19.79 15.69 -16.58
N TRP A 335 19.68 14.90 -17.65
CA TRP A 335 20.56 15.02 -18.81
C TRP A 335 20.46 16.39 -19.48
N LEU A 336 19.24 16.88 -19.73
CA LEU A 336 19.00 18.22 -20.29
C LEU A 336 19.54 19.32 -19.38
N TRP A 337 19.38 19.16 -18.06
CA TRP A 337 19.88 20.15 -17.10
C TRP A 337 21.41 20.23 -17.10
N ARG A 338 22.09 19.07 -17.11
CA ARG A 338 23.57 18.98 -17.18
C ARG A 338 24.11 19.56 -18.48
N ARG A 339 23.46 19.31 -19.63
CA ARG A 339 23.87 19.89 -20.92
C ARG A 339 23.80 21.41 -20.97
N ARG A 340 22.85 22.01 -20.23
CA ARG A 340 22.68 23.48 -20.19
C ARG A 340 23.59 24.16 -19.17
N HIS A 341 24.16 23.41 -18.23
CA HIS A 341 25.05 23.92 -17.18
C HIS A 341 26.32 23.06 -17.14
N PRO A 342 27.17 23.13 -18.19
CA PRO A 342 28.46 22.47 -18.14
C PRO A 342 29.24 22.95 -16.91
N PRO A 343 29.99 22.07 -16.23
CA PRO A 343 30.87 22.50 -15.15
C PRO A 343 31.78 23.62 -15.64
N THR A 344 31.90 24.71 -14.87
CA THR A 344 32.92 25.72 -15.16
C THR A 344 34.27 25.01 -15.18
N PRO A 345 35.04 25.05 -16.29
CA PRO A 345 36.36 24.44 -16.31
C PRO A 345 37.17 25.08 -15.19
N THR A 346 37.57 24.28 -14.20
CA THR A 346 38.53 24.69 -13.19
C THR A 346 39.80 25.06 -13.94
N LEU A 347 40.13 26.34 -13.97
CA LEU A 347 41.45 26.82 -14.37
C LEU A 347 42.45 26.15 -13.44
N THR A 348 43.02 25.03 -13.87
CA THR A 348 44.29 24.55 -13.34
C THR A 348 45.27 25.69 -13.60
N ALA A 349 45.57 26.43 -12.53
CA ALA A 349 46.67 27.36 -12.51
C ALA A 349 47.91 26.58 -12.95
N ALA A 350 48.37 26.86 -14.17
CA ALA A 350 49.68 26.45 -14.61
C ALA A 350 50.69 27.17 -13.69
N ALA A 351 51.30 26.38 -12.82
CA ALA A 351 52.56 26.71 -12.18
C ALA A 351 53.69 26.18 -13.07
#